data_AF-A0A1R3KAN4-F1
#
_entry.id   AF-A0A1R3KAN4-F1
#
_cell.length_a   1.000
_cell.length_b   1.000
_cell.length_c   1.000
_cell.angle_alpha   90.00
_cell.angle_beta   90.00
_cell.angle_gamma   90.00
#
_symmetry.space_group_name_H-M   'P 1'
#
loop_
_entity.id
_entity.type
_entity.pdbx_description
1 polymer ?
#
loop_
_entity_poly.entity_id
_entity_poly.type
_entity_poly.pdbx_seq_one_letter_code
_entity_poly.pdbx_strand_id
1 'polypeptide(L)'
;MFYIANSSSQTKDFVQKTWAQEMVGKNWPSVKNCLLQGQFCQAMAKNSTATSLEEFKMEKRNIVENVCCMPPEDCGFVFKNATYWEVPVTGLVKNDGDCKVWNNQIDGKCYDCDKCKEMFVGDLRKDALYIGIALICETVFVLITFCIGCCARKNNKQTKYNP
;
A
#
# COMPACT_ATOMS: atom_id res chain seq x y z
N MET A 1 -18.16 -20.77 -12.81
CA MET A 1 -17.79 -19.48 -13.42
C MET A 1 -18.78 -18.43 -12.95
N PHE A 2 -18.46 -17.66 -11.92
CA PHE A 2 -19.33 -16.56 -11.48
C PHE A 2 -18.99 -15.31 -12.29
N TYR A 3 -19.81 -15.02 -13.29
CA TYR A 3 -19.81 -13.75 -14.00
C TYR A 3 -20.47 -12.69 -13.11
N ILE A 4 -19.71 -11.70 -12.63
CA ILE A 4 -20.28 -10.39 -12.27
C ILE A 4 -19.95 -9.45 -13.43
N ALA A 5 -20.71 -9.59 -14.52
CA ALA A 5 -20.82 -8.55 -15.51
C ALA A 5 -21.82 -7.51 -14.99
N ASN A 6 -21.39 -6.26 -14.94
CA ASN A 6 -22.21 -5.07 -14.68
C ASN A 6 -22.53 -4.72 -13.21
N SER A 7 -21.49 -4.42 -12.41
CA SER A 7 -21.66 -3.57 -11.22
C SER A 7 -20.93 -2.25 -11.43
N SER A 8 -21.57 -1.14 -11.06
CA SER A 8 -21.03 0.22 -11.16
C SER A 8 -19.68 0.33 -10.44
N SER A 9 -18.78 1.20 -10.90
CA SER A 9 -17.45 1.40 -10.28
C SER A 9 -17.56 1.63 -8.77
N GLN A 10 -18.58 2.37 -8.33
CA GLN A 10 -18.84 2.65 -6.91
C GLN A 10 -19.23 1.42 -6.08
N THR A 11 -19.94 0.43 -6.63
CA THR A 11 -20.30 -0.79 -5.88
C THR A 11 -19.12 -1.74 -5.74
N LYS A 12 -18.22 -1.79 -6.73
CA LYS A 12 -16.96 -2.55 -6.61
C LYS A 12 -16.03 -1.92 -5.56
N ASP A 13 -15.91 -0.59 -5.55
CA ASP A 13 -15.09 0.12 -4.57
C ASP A 13 -15.62 -0.02 -3.13
N PHE A 14 -16.94 -0.02 -2.95
CA PHE A 14 -17.60 -0.19 -1.64
C PHE A 14 -17.54 -1.64 -1.12
N VAL A 15 -17.84 -2.64 -1.96
CA VAL A 15 -17.79 -4.06 -1.58
C VAL A 15 -16.34 -4.52 -1.40
N GLN A 16 -15.41 -4.03 -2.22
CA GLN A 16 -13.99 -4.29 -2.02
C GLN A 16 -13.51 -3.62 -0.73
N LYS A 17 -14.04 -2.42 -0.37
CA LYS A 17 -13.75 -1.71 0.89
C LYS A 17 -13.93 -2.64 2.08
N THR A 18 -15.12 -3.21 2.24
CA THR A 18 -15.50 -3.96 3.44
C THR A 18 -14.71 -5.26 3.63
N TRP A 19 -14.65 -6.16 2.64
CA TRP A 19 -14.02 -7.48 2.87
C TRP A 19 -12.50 -7.39 3.14
N ALA A 20 -11.79 -6.51 2.42
CA ALA A 20 -10.34 -6.39 2.59
C ALA A 20 -10.00 -5.67 3.89
N GLN A 21 -10.82 -4.70 4.30
CA GLN A 21 -10.73 -4.07 5.62
C GLN A 21 -10.96 -5.10 6.73
N GLU A 22 -11.96 -5.96 6.61
CA GLU A 22 -12.24 -7.05 7.57
C GLU A 22 -11.08 -8.06 7.64
N MET A 23 -10.56 -8.49 6.48
CA MET A 23 -9.45 -9.44 6.42
C MET A 23 -8.16 -8.86 7.01
N VAL A 24 -7.84 -7.61 6.69
CA VAL A 24 -6.67 -6.92 7.26
C VAL A 24 -6.87 -6.69 8.76
N GLY A 25 -8.06 -6.28 9.19
CA GLY A 25 -8.38 -6.10 10.60
C GLY A 25 -8.22 -7.39 11.40
N LYS A 26 -8.76 -8.51 10.90
CA LYS A 26 -8.63 -9.83 11.55
C LYS A 26 -7.18 -10.30 11.67
N ASN A 27 -6.34 -9.97 10.70
CA ASN A 27 -4.94 -10.38 10.65
C ASN A 27 -3.97 -9.26 11.03
N TRP A 28 -4.46 -8.17 11.64
CA TRP A 28 -3.66 -6.98 11.91
C TRP A 28 -2.39 -7.26 12.73
N PRO A 29 -2.39 -8.13 13.76
CA PRO A 29 -1.16 -8.42 14.50
C PRO A 29 -0.02 -8.94 13.61
N SER A 30 -0.33 -9.81 12.65
CA SER A 30 0.64 -10.33 11.68
C SER A 30 1.10 -9.24 10.71
N VAL A 31 0.15 -8.44 10.20
CA VAL A 31 0.44 -7.31 9.31
C VAL A 31 1.35 -6.30 10.01
N LYS A 32 1.00 -5.90 11.23
CA LYS A 32 1.80 -5.00 12.08
C LYS A 32 3.21 -5.53 12.29
N ASN A 33 3.36 -6.82 12.58
CA ASN A 33 4.69 -7.41 12.72
C ASN A 33 5.51 -7.30 11.43
N CYS A 34 4.92 -7.56 10.26
CA CYS A 34 5.59 -7.35 8.98
C CYS A 34 5.97 -5.88 8.76
N LEU A 35 5.10 -4.92 9.12
CA LEU A 35 5.38 -3.49 9.02
C LEU A 35 6.53 -3.05 9.93
N LEU A 36 6.60 -3.59 11.15
CA LEU A 36 7.69 -3.35 12.09
C LEU A 36 9.01 -3.93 11.59
N GLN A 37 8.99 -5.14 11.03
CA GLN A 37 10.16 -5.79 10.44
C GLN A 37 10.65 -5.09 9.17
N GLY A 38 9.74 -4.51 8.39
CA GLY A 38 10.08 -3.72 7.20
C GLY A 38 10.80 -2.41 7.51
N GLN A 39 10.85 -2.01 8.78
CA GLN A 39 11.56 -0.83 9.27
C GLN A 39 11.22 0.47 8.50
N PHE A 40 9.98 0.59 7.99
CA PHE A 40 9.56 1.72 7.16
C PHE A 40 9.74 3.06 7.87
N CYS A 41 9.39 3.14 9.15
CA CYS A 41 9.50 4.40 9.88
C CYS A 41 10.95 4.78 10.23
N GLN A 42 11.83 3.78 10.39
CA GLN A 42 13.27 4.00 10.54
C GLN A 42 13.90 4.41 9.21
N ALA A 43 13.47 3.81 8.10
CA ALA A 43 13.90 4.20 6.75
C ALA A 43 13.51 5.65 6.44
N MET A 44 12.25 6.04 6.73
CA MET A 44 11.80 7.42 6.67
C MET A 44 12.69 8.35 7.48
N ALA A 45 12.98 7.99 8.74
CA ALA A 45 13.83 8.78 9.62
C ALA A 45 15.25 8.98 9.06
N LYS A 46 15.82 7.93 8.49
CA LYS A 46 17.18 7.95 7.92
C LYS A 46 17.28 8.71 6.61
N ASN A 47 16.24 8.63 5.79
CA ASN A 47 16.21 9.21 4.45
C ASN A 47 15.75 10.67 4.45
N SER A 48 15.11 11.13 5.52
CA SER A 48 14.63 12.50 5.61
C SER A 48 15.78 13.48 5.84
N THR A 49 15.77 14.57 5.07
CA THR A 49 16.68 15.72 5.23
C THR A 49 15.93 16.99 5.59
N ALA A 50 14.61 16.89 5.80
CA ALA A 50 13.76 18.04 6.06
C ALA A 50 14.10 18.76 7.37
N THR A 51 14.17 20.08 7.29
CA THR A 51 14.38 20.97 8.44
C THR A 51 13.07 21.63 8.89
N SER A 52 12.05 21.60 8.03
CA SER A 52 10.70 22.11 8.31
C SER A 52 9.63 21.06 8.02
N LEU A 53 8.44 21.26 8.57
CA LEU A 53 7.30 20.37 8.33
C LEU A 53 6.89 20.35 6.85
N GLU A 54 6.95 21.49 6.17
CA GLU A 54 6.57 21.60 4.76
C GLU A 54 7.53 20.81 3.86
N GLU A 55 8.84 20.96 4.10
CA GLU A 55 9.86 20.11 3.46
C GLU A 55 9.60 18.64 3.75
N PHE A 56 9.31 18.31 5.01
CA PHE A 56 9.05 16.95 5.41
C PHE A 56 7.84 16.39 4.66
N LYS A 57 6.73 17.12 4.54
CA LYS A 57 5.55 16.66 3.79
C LYS A 57 5.79 16.49 2.29
N MET A 58 6.75 17.21 1.71
CA MET A 58 7.07 17.15 0.28
C MET A 58 8.01 15.99 -0.10
N GLU A 59 8.68 15.35 0.87
CA GLU A 59 9.56 14.23 0.53
C GLU A 59 8.77 13.04 0.00
N LYS A 60 9.30 12.41 -1.06
CA LYS A 60 8.68 11.25 -1.68
C LYS A 60 8.79 10.04 -0.75
N ARG A 61 7.65 9.54 -0.30
CA ARG A 61 7.52 8.41 0.63
C ARG A 61 6.39 7.48 0.24
N ASN A 62 6.43 6.25 0.74
CA ASN A 62 5.32 5.32 0.58
C ASN A 62 4.15 5.68 1.54
N ILE A 63 3.00 5.02 1.37
CA ILE A 63 1.80 5.32 2.15
C ILE A 63 2.01 5.01 3.63
N VAL A 64 2.69 3.91 3.96
CA VAL A 64 2.96 3.51 5.35
C VAL A 64 3.81 4.56 6.07
N GLU A 65 4.86 5.04 5.43
CA GLU A 65 5.74 6.09 5.95
C GLU A 65 4.96 7.37 6.27
N ASN A 66 4.06 7.77 5.38
CA ASN A 66 3.28 9.00 5.60
C ASN A 66 2.20 8.84 6.68
N VAL A 67 1.53 7.70 6.75
CA VAL A 67 0.28 7.59 7.51
C VAL A 67 0.48 6.90 8.85
N CYS A 68 1.34 5.88 8.89
CA CYS A 68 1.58 5.12 10.12
C CYS A 68 2.71 5.74 10.94
N CYS A 69 3.67 6.42 10.31
CA CYS A 69 4.84 6.96 11.04
C CYS A 69 4.67 8.40 11.53
N MET A 70 3.74 9.15 10.94
CA MET A 70 3.42 10.53 11.32
C MET A 70 2.13 10.59 12.16
N PRO A 71 1.99 11.57 13.06
CA PRO A 71 0.72 11.80 13.74
C PRO A 71 -0.34 12.33 12.79
N PRO A 72 -1.64 12.06 13.04
CA PRO A 72 -2.71 12.71 12.31
C PRO A 72 -2.65 14.24 12.47
N GLU A 73 -2.85 14.96 11.37
CA GLU A 73 -2.75 16.43 11.36
C GLU A 73 -3.73 17.10 12.33
N ASP A 74 -4.91 16.49 12.53
CA ASP A 74 -5.98 17.02 13.37
C ASP A 74 -5.73 16.88 14.88
N CYS A 75 -4.66 16.19 15.28
CA CYS A 75 -4.26 16.07 16.68
C CYS A 75 -3.47 17.29 17.18
N GLY A 76 -2.83 18.05 16.29
CA GLY A 76 -2.06 19.25 16.62
C GLY A 76 -0.68 19.00 17.23
N PHE A 77 -0.04 17.87 16.91
CA PHE A 77 1.36 17.63 17.31
C PHE A 77 2.31 18.63 16.62
N VAL A 78 3.36 19.06 17.35
CA VAL A 78 4.37 19.98 16.83
C VAL A 78 5.53 19.19 16.24
N PHE A 79 5.78 19.39 14.94
CA PHE A 79 6.93 18.78 14.26
C PHE A 79 8.25 19.28 14.86
N LYS A 80 9.16 18.35 15.18
CA LYS A 80 10.55 18.68 15.53
C LYS A 80 11.53 18.03 14.58
N ASN A 81 11.32 16.76 14.26
CA ASN A 81 12.10 16.02 13.27
C ASN A 81 11.30 14.80 12.79
N ALA A 82 11.84 14.06 11.81
CA ALA A 82 11.18 12.90 11.20
C ALA A 82 10.74 11.81 12.20
N THR A 83 11.43 11.68 13.34
CA THR A 83 11.13 10.68 14.37
C THR A 83 10.35 11.20 15.55
N TYR A 84 10.31 12.51 15.76
CA TYR A 84 9.87 13.11 17.01
C TYR A 84 8.91 14.25 16.76
N TRP A 85 7.74 14.14 17.40
CA TRP A 85 6.74 15.18 17.48
C TRP A 85 6.41 15.49 18.92
N GLU A 86 6.35 16.78 19.24
CA GLU A 86 6.10 17.27 20.58
C GLU A 86 4.60 17.47 20.81
N VAL A 87 4.14 17.13 22.02
CA VAL A 87 2.80 17.49 22.48
C VAL A 87 2.84 18.97 22.91
N PRO A 88 1.99 19.85 22.34
CA PRO A 88 1.93 21.25 22.75
C PRO A 88 1.68 21.40 24.26
N VAL A 89 2.22 22.46 24.87
CA VAL A 89 2.00 22.78 26.30
C VAL A 89 0.51 23.00 26.61
N THR A 90 -0.25 23.47 25.62
CA THR A 90 -1.71 23.64 25.69
C THR A 90 -2.49 22.33 25.63
N GLY A 91 -1.81 21.19 25.44
CA GLY A 91 -2.41 19.90 25.14
C GLY A 91 -2.69 19.70 23.65
N LEU A 92 -3.08 18.47 23.29
CA LEU A 92 -3.50 18.14 21.93
C LEU A 92 -4.84 18.80 21.60
N VAL A 93 -5.03 19.14 20.32
CA VAL A 93 -6.30 19.68 19.80
C VAL A 93 -7.41 18.63 19.91
N LYS A 94 -7.03 17.36 19.72
CA LYS A 94 -7.88 16.18 19.93
C LYS A 94 -7.11 15.15 20.73
N ASN A 95 -7.73 14.62 21.79
CA ASN A 95 -7.14 13.60 22.66
C ASN A 95 -7.98 12.31 22.67
N ASP A 96 -8.53 11.97 21.51
CA ASP A 96 -9.36 10.80 21.27
C ASP A 96 -8.92 10.06 19.99
N GLY A 97 -9.42 8.83 19.81
CA GLY A 97 -9.12 7.98 18.66
C GLY A 97 -7.62 7.84 18.38
N ASP A 98 -7.24 8.04 17.11
CA ASP A 98 -5.86 7.91 16.63
C ASP A 98 -4.87 8.85 17.34
N CYS A 99 -5.32 10.01 17.84
CA CYS A 99 -4.46 10.97 18.53
C CYS A 99 -3.95 10.45 19.88
N LYS A 100 -4.73 9.58 20.53
CA LYS A 100 -4.34 8.93 21.79
C LYS A 100 -3.47 7.70 21.56
N VAL A 101 -3.63 7.05 20.41
CA VAL A 101 -2.89 5.83 20.05
C VAL A 101 -1.47 6.18 19.57
N TRP A 102 -1.31 7.28 18.85
CA TRP A 102 -0.02 7.71 18.33
C TRP A 102 0.99 8.02 19.44
N ASN A 103 2.23 7.55 19.30
CA ASN A 103 3.35 7.99 20.14
C ASN A 103 4.72 7.97 19.41
N ASN A 104 5.73 8.52 20.08
CA ASN A 104 7.10 8.68 19.54
C ASN A 104 7.97 7.41 19.63
N GLN A 105 7.52 6.34 20.28
CA GLN A 105 8.30 5.11 20.34
C GLN A 105 8.33 4.43 18.98
N ILE A 106 9.42 3.74 18.66
CA ILE A 106 9.62 3.09 17.34
C ILE A 106 8.53 2.03 17.08
N ASP A 107 8.19 1.28 18.11
CA ASP A 107 7.11 0.29 18.19
C ASP A 107 5.73 0.90 18.47
N GLY A 108 5.69 2.18 18.88
CA GLY A 108 4.49 2.91 19.27
C GLY A 108 4.06 4.03 18.30
N LYS A 109 4.62 4.09 17.09
CA LYS A 109 4.05 4.87 15.98
C LYS A 109 2.58 4.44 15.71
N CYS A 110 1.86 5.17 14.85
CA CYS A 110 0.42 5.01 14.58
C CYS A 110 0.01 3.68 13.91
N TYR A 111 0.73 2.58 14.09
CA TYR A 111 0.35 1.30 13.50
C TYR A 111 -1.06 0.86 13.93
N ASP A 112 -1.45 1.07 15.19
CA ASP A 112 -2.78 0.67 15.64
C ASP A 112 -3.90 1.69 15.33
N CYS A 113 -3.55 2.82 14.70
CA CYS A 113 -4.51 3.84 14.28
C CYS A 113 -5.38 3.35 13.13
N ASP A 114 -6.64 3.76 13.12
CA ASP A 114 -7.58 3.36 12.09
C ASP A 114 -7.21 3.99 10.74
N LYS A 115 -6.70 5.23 10.73
CA LYS A 115 -6.14 5.83 9.51
C LYS A 115 -5.01 4.99 8.90
N CYS A 116 -4.12 4.41 9.71
CA CYS A 116 -3.03 3.55 9.20
C CYS A 116 -3.59 2.28 8.54
N LYS A 117 -4.52 1.58 9.22
CA LYS A 117 -5.15 0.37 8.69
C LYS A 117 -5.92 0.63 7.41
N GLU A 118 -6.69 1.71 7.37
CA GLU A 118 -7.49 2.09 6.21
C GLU A 118 -6.62 2.42 4.99
N MET A 119 -5.58 3.23 5.18
CA MET A 119 -4.71 3.63 4.07
C MET A 119 -3.84 2.46 3.60
N PHE A 120 -3.41 1.57 4.50
CA PHE A 120 -2.71 0.34 4.13
C PHE A 120 -3.54 -0.57 3.22
N VAL A 121 -4.83 -0.75 3.53
CA VAL A 121 -5.76 -1.51 2.67
C VAL A 121 -5.88 -0.86 1.28
N GLY A 122 -5.84 0.47 1.21
CA GLY A 122 -5.82 1.20 -0.05
C GLY A 122 -4.56 0.95 -0.87
N ASP A 123 -3.41 0.93 -0.21
CA ASP A 123 -2.10 0.66 -0.84
C ASP A 123 -2.04 -0.76 -1.43
N LEU A 124 -2.45 -1.77 -0.65
CA LEU A 124 -2.52 -3.16 -1.11
C LEU A 124 -3.37 -3.35 -2.37
N ARG A 125 -4.46 -2.58 -2.52
CA ARG A 125 -5.29 -2.64 -3.73
C ARG A 125 -4.59 -2.09 -4.94
N LYS A 126 -3.85 -0.99 -4.79
CA LYS A 126 -3.07 -0.41 -5.89
C LYS A 126 -2.03 -1.42 -6.36
N ASP A 127 -1.30 -2.02 -5.43
CA ASP A 127 -0.30 -3.03 -5.74
C ASP A 127 -0.91 -4.26 -6.42
N ALA A 128 -2.05 -4.74 -5.93
CA ALA A 128 -2.76 -5.86 -6.55
C ALA A 128 -3.18 -5.55 -8.01
N LEU A 129 -3.58 -4.31 -8.31
CA LEU A 129 -3.90 -3.89 -9.67
C LEU A 129 -2.65 -3.88 -10.57
N TYR A 130 -1.53 -3.35 -10.07
CA TYR A 130 -0.27 -3.35 -10.83
C TYR A 130 0.23 -4.78 -11.12
N ILE A 131 0.19 -5.67 -10.12
CA ILE A 131 0.54 -7.08 -10.29
C ILE A 131 -0.39 -7.75 -11.31
N GLY A 132 -1.70 -7.49 -11.23
CA GLY A 132 -2.67 -8.01 -12.18
C GLY A 132 -2.36 -7.60 -13.62
N ILE A 133 -2.02 -6.33 -13.86
CA ILE A 133 -1.61 -5.83 -15.18
C ILE A 133 -0.34 -6.54 -15.66
N ALA A 134 0.68 -6.66 -14.81
CA ALA A 134 1.93 -7.33 -15.15
C ALA A 134 1.72 -8.80 -15.55
N LEU A 135 0.87 -9.53 -14.82
CA LEU A 135 0.53 -10.92 -15.13
C LEU A 135 -0.23 -11.07 -16.46
N ILE A 136 -1.11 -10.12 -16.79
CA ILE A 136 -1.80 -10.09 -18.09
C ILE A 136 -0.78 -9.89 -19.21
N CYS A 137 0.15 -8.95 -19.05
CA CYS A 137 1.22 -8.71 -20.04
C CYS A 137 2.07 -9.97 -20.27
N GLU A 138 2.50 -10.64 -19.20
CA GLU A 138 3.26 -11.89 -19.28
C GLU A 138 2.48 -12.99 -20.01
N THR A 139 1.20 -13.13 -19.69
CA THR A 139 0.31 -14.11 -20.33
C THR A 139 0.21 -13.86 -21.84
N VAL A 140 0.03 -12.61 -22.26
CA VAL A 140 -0.03 -12.23 -23.69
C VAL A 140 1.29 -12.54 -24.40
N PHE A 141 2.43 -12.27 -23.76
CA PHE A 141 3.74 -12.59 -24.31
C PHE A 141 3.91 -14.10 -24.58
N VAL A 142 3.52 -14.94 -23.60
CA VAL A 142 3.53 -16.40 -23.75
C VAL A 142 2.60 -16.86 -24.89
N LEU A 143 1.42 -16.25 -25.04
CA LEU A 143 0.50 -16.58 -26.13
C LEU A 143 1.08 -16.25 -27.50
N ILE A 144 1.75 -15.10 -27.66
CA ILE A 144 2.38 -14.70 -28.92
C ILE A 144 3.49 -15.67 -29.30
N THR A 145 4.39 -15.98 -28.37
CA THR A 145 5.51 -16.90 -28.61
C THR A 145 5.00 -18.31 -28.92
N PHE A 146 3.95 -18.77 -28.25
CA PHE A 146 3.27 -20.03 -28.55
C PHE A 146 2.69 -20.07 -29.97
N CYS A 147 2.02 -18.99 -30.39
CA CYS A 147 1.48 -18.86 -31.75
C CYS A 147 2.60 -18.94 -32.81
N ILE A 148 3.70 -18.21 -32.61
CA ILE A 148 4.87 -18.24 -33.52
C ILE A 148 5.46 -19.65 -33.60
N GLY A 149 5.65 -20.31 -32.44
CA GLY A 149 6.14 -21.69 -32.38
C GLY A 149 5.22 -22.68 -33.10
N CYS A 150 3.90 -22.52 -32.95
CA CYS A 150 2.91 -23.32 -33.67
C CYS A 150 2.97 -23.07 -35.19
N CYS A 151 3.10 -21.82 -35.63
CA CYS A 151 3.25 -21.47 -37.04
C CYS A 151 4.50 -22.09 -37.66
N ALA A 152 5.65 -21.98 -36.99
CA ALA A 152 6.92 -22.56 -37.45
C ALA A 152 6.82 -24.10 -37.57
N ARG A 153 6.23 -24.78 -36.57
CA ARG A 153 6.06 -26.24 -36.59
C ARG A 153 5.12 -26.70 -37.70
N LYS A 154 4.04 -25.98 -37.96
CA LYS A 154 3.11 -26.30 -39.07
C LYS A 154 3.80 -26.15 -40.42
N ASN A 155 4.56 -25.07 -40.63
CA ASN A 155 5.26 -24.83 -41.88
C ASN A 155 6.26 -25.96 -42.21
N ASN A 156 7.08 -26.36 -41.23
CA ASN A 156 8.04 -27.45 -41.41
C ASN A 156 7.38 -28.81 -41.70
N LYS A 157 6.15 -29.05 -41.23
CA LYS A 157 5.39 -30.27 -41.56
C LYS A 157 4.89 -30.26 -43.00
N GLN A 158 4.48 -29.10 -43.54
CA GLN A 158 3.99 -28.99 -44.92
C GLN A 158 5.13 -29.14 -45.93
N THR A 159 6.30 -28.58 -45.68
CA THR A 159 7.49 -28.79 -46.54
C THR A 159 7.92 -30.26 -46.59
N LYS A 160 7.77 -31.02 -45.49
CA LYS A 160 8.04 -32.47 -45.50
C LYS A 160 7.04 -33.29 -46.31
N TYR A 161 5.81 -32.82 -46.50
CA TYR A 161 4.75 -33.53 -47.22
C TYR A 161 4.62 -33.10 -48.69
N ASN A 162 5.29 -32.00 -49.08
CA ASN A 162 5.36 -31.52 -50.45
C ASN A 162 6.85 -31.28 -50.83
N PRO A 163 7.62 -32.36 -51.08
CA PRO A 163 9.03 -32.28 -51.45
C PRO A 163 9.28 -31.65 -52.82
#